data_AF-A0A7K4HAM2-F1
#
_entry.id   AF-A0A7K4HAM2-F1
#
_cell.length_a   1.000
_cell.length_b   1.000
_cell.length_c   1.000
_cell.angle_alpha   90.00
_cell.angle_beta   90.00
_cell.angle_gamma   90.00
#
_symmetry.space_group_name_H-M   'P 1'
#
loop_
_entity.id
_entity.type
_entity.pdbx_description
1 polymer ?
#
loop_
_entity_poly.entity_id
_entity_poly.type
_entity_poly.pdbx_seq_one_letter_code
_entity_poly.pdbx_strand_id
1 'polypeptide(L)'
;MELKEKIGIHLDQIKQLKGVENAVLTQRDGNPIQSAGVWFSKDEIFNVSSATSAIFNVGIHLHPNNLKYILIEGKKAKILIAPLNSPVHYSLNRILQQQGIIDNKHEFFIAITAQPNTNLGGIFLQTNECLKKIKTTLITSGESFKPPLVQFDDQRIQSIIQGFNVKENEDFNFKVSSFSLNLSESISMELRKLLNNFSIAIPDLKFAYITIEGGFIASKILKKTTQNNDSLDNISAMSYSLFQTANRCAWLLKKMNADSILLDCDDKFQFIYGLGKAIFSAEIGKSRQKLGLIRLILPQFSTKIRYLVKQASELQNQSTFDIKTLLGELVIK
;
A
#
# COMPACT_ATOMS: atom_id res chain seq x y z
N MET A 1 23.81 24.44 -12.86
CA MET A 1 22.54 23.71 -12.97
C MET A 1 22.26 23.09 -11.62
N GLU A 2 21.24 23.61 -10.94
CA GLU A 2 20.89 23.22 -9.56
C GLU A 2 20.44 21.76 -9.51
N LEU A 3 20.64 21.08 -8.36
CA LEU A 3 20.30 19.66 -8.20
C LEU A 3 18.83 19.36 -8.55
N LYS A 4 17.91 20.21 -8.09
CA LYS A 4 16.47 20.10 -8.37
C LYS A 4 16.15 20.21 -9.86
N GLU A 5 16.90 21.02 -10.59
CA GLU A 5 16.76 21.18 -12.04
C GLU A 5 17.20 19.89 -12.76
N LYS A 6 18.31 19.27 -12.33
CA LYS A 6 18.81 18.01 -12.90
C LYS A 6 17.83 16.86 -12.68
N ILE A 7 17.28 16.77 -11.48
CA ILE A 7 16.24 15.80 -11.14
C ILE A 7 14.98 16.09 -11.96
N GLY A 8 14.60 17.36 -12.10
CA GLY A 8 13.45 17.80 -12.90
C GLY A 8 13.50 17.29 -14.33
N ILE A 9 14.64 17.42 -15.02
CA ILE A 9 14.81 16.91 -16.39
C ILE A 9 14.51 15.41 -16.48
N HIS A 10 14.99 14.61 -15.52
CA HIS A 10 14.74 13.17 -15.52
C HIS A 10 13.29 12.84 -15.19
N LEU A 11 12.62 13.60 -14.33
CA LEU A 11 11.19 13.42 -14.05
C LEU A 11 10.33 13.81 -15.25
N ASP A 12 10.70 14.86 -15.99
CA ASP A 12 10.04 15.25 -17.23
C ASP A 12 10.16 14.17 -18.32
N GLN A 13 11.32 13.52 -18.42
CA GLN A 13 11.49 12.35 -19.30
C GLN A 13 10.51 11.21 -18.95
N ILE A 14 10.30 10.95 -17.64
CA ILE A 14 9.32 9.96 -17.18
C ILE A 14 7.90 10.40 -17.52
N LYS A 15 7.58 11.68 -17.34
CA LYS A 15 6.27 12.26 -17.66
C LYS A 15 5.94 12.23 -19.16
N GLN A 16 6.95 12.27 -20.03
CA GLN A 16 6.77 12.17 -21.48
C GLN A 16 6.40 10.76 -21.96
N LEU A 17 6.52 9.73 -21.11
CA LEU A 17 6.10 8.38 -21.46
C LEU A 17 4.58 8.32 -21.66
N LYS A 18 4.15 7.60 -22.71
CA LYS A 18 2.74 7.52 -23.09
C LYS A 18 1.88 7.02 -21.92
N GLY A 19 0.90 7.84 -21.53
CA GLY A 19 -0.07 7.52 -20.49
C GLY A 19 0.43 7.78 -19.06
N VAL A 20 1.65 8.28 -18.85
CA VAL A 20 2.07 8.87 -17.58
C VAL A 20 1.48 10.27 -17.47
N GLU A 21 0.88 10.57 -16.33
CA GLU A 21 0.32 11.89 -16.05
C GLU A 21 1.27 12.69 -15.16
N ASN A 22 1.71 12.06 -14.07
CA ASN A 22 2.44 12.70 -12.98
C ASN A 22 3.57 11.80 -12.47
N ALA A 23 4.69 12.40 -12.10
CA ALA A 23 5.81 11.73 -11.42
C ALA A 23 6.33 12.61 -10.28
N VAL A 24 6.49 12.05 -9.09
CA VAL A 24 7.06 12.75 -7.94
C VAL A 24 8.17 11.92 -7.31
N LEU A 25 9.31 12.55 -7.07
CA LEU A 25 10.39 12.02 -6.26
C LEU A 25 10.15 12.41 -4.80
N THR A 26 10.10 11.41 -3.93
CA THR A 26 9.72 11.57 -2.54
C THR A 26 10.74 10.89 -1.63
N GLN A 27 10.92 11.47 -0.45
CA GLN A 27 11.70 10.89 0.65
C GLN A 27 10.87 9.92 1.49
N ARG A 28 11.54 9.01 2.18
CA ARG A 28 10.90 8.01 3.03
C ARG A 28 10.00 8.61 4.12
N ASP A 29 10.28 9.82 4.58
CA ASP A 29 9.49 10.57 5.57
C ASP A 29 8.25 11.27 4.97
N GLY A 30 8.07 11.21 3.64
CA GLY A 30 6.94 11.82 2.94
C GLY A 30 7.21 13.21 2.38
N ASN A 31 8.45 13.73 2.47
CA ASN A 31 8.79 15.02 1.90
C ASN A 31 9.00 14.93 0.37
N PRO A 32 8.33 15.79 -0.43
CA PRO A 32 8.57 15.87 -1.87
C PRO A 32 9.92 16.57 -2.16
N ILE A 33 10.75 15.96 -3.01
CA ILE A 33 12.01 16.57 -3.48
C ILE A 33 11.76 17.36 -4.75
N GLN A 34 11.14 16.72 -5.74
CA GLN A 34 10.85 17.30 -7.04
C GLN A 34 9.70 16.55 -7.70
N SER A 35 8.96 17.22 -8.58
CA SER A 35 7.84 16.63 -9.31
C SER A 35 7.79 17.10 -10.77
N ALA A 36 7.14 16.30 -11.62
CA ALA A 36 6.80 16.62 -13.01
C ALA A 36 5.36 16.19 -13.29
N GLY A 37 4.63 16.94 -14.11
CA GLY A 37 3.24 16.64 -14.48
C GLY A 37 2.25 17.75 -14.17
N VAL A 38 0.97 17.41 -14.28
CA VAL A 38 -0.16 18.31 -14.03
C VAL A 38 -0.58 18.15 -12.56
N TRP A 39 -0.12 19.08 -11.73
CA TRP A 39 -0.47 19.18 -10.32
C TRP A 39 -1.30 20.44 -10.10
N PHE A 40 -2.36 20.35 -9.30
CA PHE A 40 -3.22 21.50 -9.02
C PHE A 40 -2.67 22.37 -7.90
N SER A 41 -1.87 21.82 -6.98
CA SER A 41 -1.28 22.58 -5.86
C SER A 41 -0.05 21.91 -5.25
N LYS A 42 0.73 22.68 -4.46
CA LYS A 42 1.80 22.13 -3.61
C LYS A 42 1.27 21.17 -2.55
N ASP A 43 0.08 21.43 -2.03
CA ASP A 43 -0.57 20.56 -1.03
C ASP A 43 -0.94 19.19 -1.61
N GLU A 44 -1.33 19.14 -2.88
CA GLU A 44 -1.56 17.87 -3.57
C GLU A 44 -0.28 17.04 -3.66
N ILE A 45 0.83 17.67 -4.06
CA ILE A 45 2.15 17.01 -4.12
C ILE A 45 2.53 16.47 -2.74
N PHE A 46 2.40 17.27 -1.69
CA PHE A 46 2.72 16.86 -0.32
C PHE A 46 1.83 15.70 0.16
N ASN A 47 0.51 15.78 -0.06
CA ASN A 47 -0.42 14.72 0.32
C ASN A 47 -0.11 13.39 -0.37
N VAL A 48 0.25 13.44 -1.66
CA VAL A 48 0.65 12.26 -2.43
C VAL A 48 1.96 11.70 -1.92
N SER A 49 2.95 12.55 -1.69
CA SER A 49 4.24 12.15 -1.12
C SER A 49 4.10 11.51 0.25
N SER A 50 3.30 12.09 1.15
CA SER A 50 3.00 11.54 2.47
C SER A 50 2.27 10.19 2.37
N ALA A 51 1.20 10.10 1.57
CA ALA A 51 0.43 8.87 1.44
C ALA A 51 1.24 7.74 0.78
N THR A 52 2.02 8.05 -0.26
CA THR A 52 2.88 7.07 -0.94
C THR A 52 4.05 6.64 -0.06
N SER A 53 4.58 7.51 0.79
CA SER A 53 5.56 7.15 1.83
C SER A 53 4.96 6.16 2.83
N ALA A 54 3.76 6.43 3.35
CA ALA A 54 3.09 5.52 4.28
C ALA A 54 2.87 4.13 3.66
N ILE A 55 2.37 4.08 2.41
CA ILE A 55 2.19 2.81 1.67
C ILE A 55 3.53 2.09 1.49
N PHE A 56 4.58 2.82 1.10
CA PHE A 56 5.90 2.25 0.85
C PHE A 56 6.53 1.70 2.13
N ASN A 57 6.41 2.43 3.24
CA ASN A 57 6.91 1.99 4.55
C ASN A 57 6.21 0.71 5.02
N VAL A 58 4.88 0.60 4.88
CA VAL A 58 4.17 -0.65 5.19
C VAL A 58 4.59 -1.77 4.25
N GLY A 59 4.80 -1.47 2.95
CA GLY A 59 5.32 -2.44 2.00
C GLY A 59 6.70 -3.00 2.37
N ILE A 60 7.59 -2.14 2.88
CA ILE A 60 8.90 -2.57 3.41
C ILE A 60 8.74 -3.38 4.69
N HIS A 61 7.83 -3.02 5.58
CA HIS A 61 7.58 -3.84 6.78
C HIS A 61 7.06 -5.23 6.41
N LEU A 62 6.20 -5.34 5.40
CA LEU A 62 5.73 -6.62 4.87
C LEU A 62 6.85 -7.42 4.18
N HIS A 63 7.73 -6.73 3.44
CA HIS A 63 8.80 -7.34 2.63
C HIS A 63 10.14 -6.58 2.78
N PRO A 64 10.85 -6.71 3.91
CA PRO A 64 11.98 -5.83 4.26
C PRO A 64 13.15 -5.85 3.30
N ASN A 65 13.44 -7.02 2.71
CA ASN A 65 14.69 -7.25 1.99
C ASN A 65 14.53 -7.43 0.48
N ASN A 66 13.31 -7.59 -0.02
CA ASN A 66 13.07 -8.03 -1.38
C ASN A 66 11.97 -7.25 -2.12
N LEU A 67 11.39 -6.19 -1.54
CA LEU A 67 10.41 -5.35 -2.23
C LEU A 67 11.04 -4.59 -3.42
N LYS A 68 10.53 -4.82 -4.63
CA LYS A 68 10.94 -4.12 -5.86
C LYS A 68 10.11 -2.88 -6.11
N TYR A 69 8.79 -3.02 -6.13
CA TYR A 69 7.86 -1.92 -6.35
C TYR A 69 6.46 -2.30 -5.87
N ILE A 70 5.61 -1.29 -5.68
CA ILE A 70 4.20 -1.42 -5.35
C ILE A 70 3.40 -0.84 -6.51
N LEU A 71 2.38 -1.59 -6.94
CA LEU A 71 1.46 -1.24 -8.00
C LEU A 71 0.05 -1.13 -7.42
N ILE A 72 -0.59 0.02 -7.55
CA ILE A 72 -1.98 0.23 -7.13
C ILE A 72 -2.81 0.45 -8.38
N GLU A 73 -3.87 -0.34 -8.56
CA GLU A 73 -4.76 -0.23 -9.71
C GLU A 73 -6.15 0.20 -9.28
N GLY A 74 -6.73 1.16 -9.99
CA GLY A 74 -8.12 1.55 -9.86
C GLY A 74 -8.73 1.87 -11.22
N LYS A 75 -10.05 2.11 -11.24
CA LYS A 75 -10.80 2.35 -12.49
C LYS A 75 -10.33 3.55 -13.31
N LYS A 76 -9.84 4.61 -12.66
CA LYS A 76 -9.49 5.88 -13.32
C LYS A 76 -7.99 6.08 -13.53
N ALA A 77 -7.15 5.36 -12.79
CA ALA A 77 -5.70 5.50 -12.87
C ALA A 77 -5.02 4.30 -12.22
N LYS A 78 -3.71 4.22 -12.45
CA LYS A 78 -2.81 3.33 -11.75
C LYS A 78 -1.66 4.13 -11.15
N ILE A 79 -1.16 3.67 -10.02
CA ILE A 79 -0.07 4.31 -9.29
C ILE A 79 1.06 3.29 -9.12
N LEU A 80 2.27 3.66 -9.53
CA LEU A 80 3.49 2.88 -9.35
C LEU A 80 4.36 3.58 -8.31
N ILE A 81 4.75 2.85 -7.26
CA ILE A 81 5.68 3.31 -6.25
C ILE A 81 6.92 2.44 -6.34
N ALA A 82 8.08 3.02 -6.65
CA ALA A 82 9.32 2.27 -6.80
C ALA A 82 10.50 2.98 -6.10
N PRO A 83 11.32 2.26 -5.32
CA PRO A 83 12.54 2.82 -4.78
C PRO A 83 13.54 3.14 -5.89
N LEU A 84 14.48 4.03 -5.61
CA LEU A 84 15.63 4.29 -6.47
C LEU A 84 16.69 3.17 -6.43
N ASN A 85 16.36 1.95 -6.00
CA ASN A 85 17.30 0.88 -5.66
C ASN A 85 18.05 0.22 -6.82
N SER A 86 17.93 0.74 -8.04
CA SER A 86 18.67 0.21 -9.18
C SER A 86 20.18 0.29 -8.91
N PRO A 87 20.94 -0.79 -9.22
CA PRO A 87 22.39 -0.75 -9.15
C PRO A 87 22.91 0.28 -10.16
N VAL A 88 23.72 1.23 -9.68
CA VAL A 88 24.31 2.30 -10.50
C VAL A 88 25.52 1.75 -11.26
N HIS A 89 26.50 1.23 -10.52
CA HIS A 89 27.66 0.46 -11.00
C HIS A 89 28.22 -0.35 -9.82
N TYR A 90 28.74 -1.57 -10.05
CA TYR A 90 29.31 -2.40 -8.98
C TYR A 90 30.46 -1.69 -8.23
N SER A 91 31.34 -1.03 -8.98
CA SER A 91 32.46 -0.23 -8.45
C SER A 91 31.99 0.99 -7.65
N LEU A 92 31.01 1.73 -8.15
CA LEU A 92 30.46 2.92 -7.46
C LEU A 92 29.76 2.52 -6.16
N ASN A 93 28.95 1.45 -6.19
CA ASN A 93 28.31 0.90 -5.00
C ASN A 93 29.34 0.45 -3.95
N ARG A 94 30.46 -0.14 -4.36
CA ARG A 94 31.54 -0.55 -3.45
C ARG A 94 32.23 0.65 -2.79
N ILE A 95 32.48 1.72 -3.54
CA ILE A 95 33.04 2.98 -3.01
C ILE A 95 32.06 3.60 -2.00
N LEU A 96 30.76 3.64 -2.32
CA LEU A 96 29.72 4.17 -1.44
C LEU A 96 29.53 3.34 -0.16
N GLN A 97 29.69 2.02 -0.25
CA GLN A 97 29.69 1.13 0.92
C GLN A 97 30.92 1.38 1.80
N GLN A 98 32.10 1.57 1.19
CA GLN A 98 33.34 1.86 1.89
C GLN A 98 33.36 3.23 2.58
N GLN A 99 32.60 4.20 2.04
CA GLN A 99 32.45 5.54 2.62
C GLN A 99 31.34 5.62 3.68
N GLY A 100 30.65 4.52 3.99
CA GLY A 100 29.55 4.51 4.98
C GLY A 100 28.30 5.29 4.54
N ILE A 101 28.18 5.63 3.24
CA ILE A 101 27.08 6.45 2.68
C ILE A 101 25.84 5.58 2.39
N ILE A 102 25.98 4.25 2.35
CA ILE A 102 24.85 3.35 2.16
C ILE A 102 24.33 2.93 3.52
N ASP A 103 23.25 3.55 4.00
CA ASP A 103 22.42 2.88 4.99
C ASP A 103 20.90 3.14 4.92
N ASN A 104 20.36 3.36 3.72
CA ASN A 104 18.98 2.95 3.47
C ASN A 104 18.70 2.84 1.98
N LYS A 105 18.59 1.59 1.49
CA LYS A 105 18.01 1.29 0.18
C LYS A 105 16.62 1.94 -0.02
N HIS A 106 15.95 2.36 1.06
CA HIS A 106 14.58 2.83 1.01
C HIS A 106 14.40 4.32 1.29
N GLU A 107 15.48 5.12 1.25
CA GLU A 107 15.41 6.55 1.57
C GLU A 107 14.64 7.37 0.54
N PHE A 108 14.75 7.02 -0.74
CA PHE A 108 14.12 7.76 -1.84
C PHE A 108 13.35 6.80 -2.75
N PHE A 109 12.16 7.24 -3.15
CA PHE A 109 11.31 6.51 -4.07
C PHE A 109 10.57 7.46 -5.00
N ILE A 110 10.18 6.94 -6.17
CA ILE A 110 9.34 7.64 -7.12
C ILE A 110 7.90 7.14 -6.99
N ALA A 111 6.94 8.05 -7.06
CA ALA A 111 5.55 7.73 -7.29
C ALA A 111 5.13 8.26 -8.68
N ILE A 112 4.62 7.37 -9.51
CA ILE A 112 4.15 7.66 -10.87
C ILE A 112 2.66 7.39 -10.94
N THR A 113 1.88 8.37 -11.39
CA THR A 113 0.46 8.19 -11.70
C THR A 113 0.28 8.10 -13.21
N ALA A 114 -0.46 7.10 -13.66
CA ALA A 114 -0.70 6.82 -15.06
C ALA A 114 -2.17 6.49 -15.33
N GLN A 115 -2.58 6.65 -16.59
CA GLN A 115 -3.89 6.26 -17.09
C GLN A 115 -4.17 4.74 -16.88
N PRO A 116 -5.44 4.33 -16.78
CA PRO A 116 -5.80 2.97 -16.38
C PRO A 116 -5.41 1.93 -17.45
N ASN A 117 -5.39 2.31 -18.73
CA ASN A 117 -5.03 1.41 -19.83
C ASN A 117 -3.50 1.29 -20.02
N THR A 118 -2.71 2.02 -19.25
CA THR A 118 -1.26 2.03 -19.42
C THR A 118 -0.61 0.78 -18.85
N ASN A 119 0.40 0.27 -19.54
CA ASN A 119 1.23 -0.84 -19.08
C ASN A 119 2.32 -0.32 -18.13
N LEU A 120 2.04 -0.37 -16.83
CA LEU A 120 2.98 0.10 -15.81
C LEU A 120 4.29 -0.72 -15.73
N GLY A 121 4.26 -2.00 -16.13
CA GLY A 121 5.50 -2.79 -16.26
C GLY A 121 6.41 -2.25 -17.38
N GLY A 122 5.80 -1.83 -18.49
CA GLY A 122 6.50 -1.14 -19.58
C GLY A 122 7.07 0.21 -19.15
N ILE A 123 6.29 1.01 -18.41
CA ILE A 123 6.77 2.27 -17.83
C ILE A 123 7.95 1.99 -16.91
N PHE A 124 7.84 1.04 -15.97
CA PHE A 124 8.92 0.75 -15.03
C PHE A 124 10.25 0.44 -15.75
N LEU A 125 10.23 -0.40 -16.79
CA LEU A 125 11.40 -0.71 -17.59
C LEU A 125 11.99 0.52 -18.30
N GLN A 126 11.14 1.35 -18.90
CA GLN A 126 11.55 2.57 -19.61
C GLN A 126 12.09 3.63 -18.65
N THR A 127 11.56 3.70 -17.43
CA THR A 127 12.02 4.65 -16.41
C THR A 127 13.32 4.23 -15.71
N ASN A 128 13.75 2.98 -15.80
CA ASN A 128 14.87 2.44 -15.01
C ASN A 128 16.18 3.24 -15.20
N GLU A 129 16.49 3.64 -16.43
CA GLU A 129 17.66 4.48 -16.71
C GLU A 129 17.54 5.88 -16.10
N CYS A 130 16.33 6.47 -16.10
CA CYS A 130 16.08 7.74 -15.43
C CYS A 130 16.25 7.60 -13.90
N LEU A 131 15.76 6.51 -13.30
CA LEU A 131 15.93 6.25 -11.86
C LEU A 131 17.40 6.13 -11.45
N LYS A 132 18.22 5.42 -12.25
CA LYS A 132 19.67 5.34 -12.03
C LYS A 132 20.34 6.71 -12.11
N LYS A 133 19.97 7.54 -13.08
CA LYS A 133 20.51 8.89 -13.25
C LYS A 133 20.10 9.83 -12.11
N ILE A 134 18.84 9.79 -11.68
CA ILE A 134 18.36 10.54 -10.50
C ILE A 134 19.17 10.15 -9.27
N LYS A 135 19.32 8.84 -9.00
CA LYS A 135 20.11 8.35 -7.87
C LYS A 135 21.58 8.78 -7.95
N THR A 136 22.19 8.68 -9.12
CA THR A 136 23.57 9.12 -9.33
C THR A 136 23.69 10.61 -9.02
N THR A 137 22.75 11.41 -9.51
CA THR A 137 22.74 12.86 -9.28
C THR A 137 22.61 13.19 -7.79
N LEU A 138 21.68 12.54 -7.07
CA LEU A 138 21.52 12.68 -5.62
C LEU A 138 22.82 12.34 -4.87
N ILE A 139 23.43 11.20 -5.16
CA ILE A 139 24.66 10.75 -4.51
C ILE A 139 25.83 11.71 -4.80
N THR A 140 26.03 12.08 -6.07
CA THR A 140 27.14 12.95 -6.48
C THR A 140 27.01 14.37 -5.97
N SER A 141 25.80 14.82 -5.62
CA SER A 141 25.57 16.17 -5.13
C SER A 141 26.11 16.40 -3.72
N GLY A 142 26.21 15.35 -2.89
CA GLY A 142 26.55 15.47 -1.47
C GLY A 142 25.52 16.26 -0.64
N GLU A 143 24.40 16.69 -1.25
CA GLU A 143 23.35 17.40 -0.53
C GLU A 143 22.61 16.45 0.39
N SER A 144 22.59 16.79 1.68
CA SER A 144 21.75 16.11 2.65
C SER A 144 20.36 16.71 2.57
N PHE A 145 19.41 15.95 2.00
CA PHE A 145 17.98 16.23 2.17
C PHE A 145 17.54 15.82 3.58
N LYS A 146 18.24 16.28 4.62
CA LYS A 146 17.68 16.21 5.96
C LYS A 146 16.50 17.18 5.97
N PRO A 147 15.30 16.79 6.42
CA PRO A 147 14.24 17.76 6.62
C PRO A 147 14.82 18.90 7.49
N PRO A 148 14.50 20.18 7.19
CA PRO A 148 14.85 21.23 8.12
C PRO A 148 14.29 20.80 9.48
N LEU A 149 15.13 20.80 10.52
CA LEU A 149 14.65 20.62 11.88
C LEU A 149 13.64 21.75 12.10
N VAL A 150 12.36 21.41 12.03
CA VAL A 150 11.29 22.37 12.32
C VAL A 150 11.33 22.53 13.83
N GLN A 151 12.08 23.53 14.30
CA GLN A 151 11.88 24.05 15.65
C GLN A 151 10.51 24.72 15.63
N PHE A 152 9.52 23.99 16.12
CA PHE A 152 8.26 24.59 16.50
C PHE A 152 8.54 25.51 17.69
N ASP A 153 8.05 26.74 17.63
CA ASP A 153 8.03 27.61 18.80
C ASP A 153 7.13 26.99 19.87
N ASP A 154 7.37 27.32 21.14
CA ASP A 154 6.59 26.78 22.25
C ASP A 154 5.09 27.04 22.05
N GLN A 155 4.73 28.12 21.36
CA GLN A 155 3.35 28.44 20.99
C GLN A 155 2.76 27.45 19.96
N ARG A 156 3.47 27.08 18.88
CA ARG A 156 2.99 26.03 17.97
C ARG A 156 2.97 24.67 18.63
N ILE A 157 3.97 24.33 19.45
CA ILE A 157 4.00 23.07 20.18
C ILE A 157 2.74 22.98 21.06
N GLN A 158 2.43 24.03 21.81
CA GLN A 158 1.20 24.10 22.61
C GLN A 158 -0.06 24.06 21.76
N SER A 159 -0.09 24.72 20.59
CA SER A 159 -1.25 24.66 19.68
C SER A 159 -1.46 23.26 19.08
N ILE A 160 -0.38 22.55 18.79
CA ILE A 160 -0.39 21.18 18.26
C ILE A 160 -0.85 20.23 19.37
N ILE A 161 -0.29 20.36 20.58
CA ILE A 161 -0.71 19.59 21.76
C ILE A 161 -2.18 19.87 22.09
N GLN A 162 -2.64 21.13 22.04
CA GLN A 162 -4.04 21.49 22.22
C GLN A 162 -4.94 20.95 21.10
N GLY A 163 -4.44 20.86 19.86
CA GLY A 163 -5.13 20.22 18.75
C GLY A 163 -5.22 18.69 18.86
N PHE A 164 -4.25 18.07 19.55
CA PHE A 164 -4.28 16.65 19.93
C PHE A 164 -5.06 16.38 21.21
N ASN A 165 -5.30 17.41 22.03
CA ASN A 165 -6.28 17.39 23.10
C ASN A 165 -7.67 17.33 22.44
N VAL A 166 -8.06 16.11 22.13
CA VAL A 166 -9.43 15.72 21.80
C VAL A 166 -10.34 16.49 22.74
N LYS A 167 -11.35 17.19 22.22
CA LYS A 167 -12.40 17.76 23.05
C LYS A 167 -13.01 16.63 23.87
N GLU A 168 -12.60 16.49 25.13
CA GLU A 168 -13.10 15.46 26.05
C GLU A 168 -14.59 15.64 26.40
N ASN A 169 -15.24 16.69 25.89
CA ASN A 169 -16.64 17.05 26.19
C ASN A 169 -17.55 17.09 24.94
N GLU A 170 -17.20 16.41 23.86
CA GLU A 170 -18.25 16.00 22.91
C GLU A 170 -18.71 14.62 23.36
N ASP A 171 -19.97 14.50 23.79
CA ASP A 171 -20.68 13.22 23.96
C ASP A 171 -20.69 12.50 22.61
N PHE A 172 -19.55 11.92 22.25
CA PHE A 172 -19.47 10.97 21.17
C PHE A 172 -20.33 9.81 21.63
N ASN A 173 -21.54 9.75 21.06
CA ASN A 173 -22.30 8.53 20.98
C ASN A 173 -21.41 7.54 20.21
N PHE A 174 -20.51 6.87 20.92
CA PHE A 174 -19.70 5.79 20.42
C PHE A 174 -20.68 4.67 20.08
N LYS A 175 -21.25 4.73 18.88
CA LYS A 175 -21.83 3.58 18.22
C LYS A 175 -20.65 2.66 17.89
N VAL A 176 -20.24 1.88 18.88
CA VAL A 176 -19.37 0.73 18.67
C VAL A 176 -20.18 -0.23 17.81
N SER A 177 -19.99 -0.15 16.49
CA SER A 177 -20.54 -1.16 15.59
C SER A 177 -19.79 -2.45 15.90
N SER A 178 -20.46 -3.40 16.54
CA SER A 178 -20.03 -4.80 16.56
C SER A 178 -19.60 -5.19 15.15
N PHE A 179 -18.43 -5.82 15.00
CA PHE A 179 -17.83 -6.29 13.75
C PHE A 179 -18.78 -6.25 12.56
N SER A 180 -18.50 -5.38 11.59
CA SER A 180 -19.44 -4.98 10.52
C SER A 180 -19.87 -6.10 9.56
N LEU A 181 -19.42 -7.34 9.78
CA LEU A 181 -19.72 -8.52 8.98
C LEU A 181 -20.02 -9.70 9.91
N ASN A 182 -21.25 -10.20 9.87
CA ASN A 182 -21.62 -11.44 10.55
C ASN A 182 -21.52 -12.60 9.53
N LEU A 183 -20.56 -13.50 9.74
CA LEU A 183 -20.30 -14.62 8.83
C LEU A 183 -21.08 -15.84 9.30
N SER A 184 -22.13 -16.21 8.56
CA SER A 184 -22.82 -17.48 8.80
C SER A 184 -21.89 -18.67 8.58
N GLU A 185 -22.26 -19.82 9.14
CA GLU A 185 -21.53 -21.07 8.94
C GLU A 185 -21.48 -21.47 7.45
N SER A 186 -22.59 -21.28 6.73
CA SER A 186 -22.67 -21.58 5.29
C SER A 186 -21.69 -20.74 4.47
N ILE A 187 -21.64 -19.43 4.71
CA ILE A 187 -20.71 -18.52 4.02
C ILE A 187 -19.27 -18.84 4.39
N SER A 188 -19.00 -19.09 5.68
CA SER A 188 -17.66 -19.47 6.14
C SER A 188 -17.15 -20.75 5.46
N MET A 189 -18.02 -21.75 5.31
CA MET A 189 -17.70 -23.00 4.64
C MET A 189 -17.48 -22.80 3.13
N GLU A 190 -18.27 -21.94 2.48
CA GLU A 190 -18.11 -21.62 1.06
C GLU A 190 -16.82 -20.82 0.79
N LEU A 191 -16.48 -19.86 1.65
CA LEU A 191 -15.21 -19.12 1.58
C LEU A 191 -14.01 -20.06 1.73
N ARG A 192 -14.07 -21.03 2.65
CA ARG A 192 -13.01 -22.06 2.79
C ARG A 192 -12.91 -22.93 1.54
N LYS A 193 -14.02 -23.41 0.99
CA LYS A 193 -14.04 -24.19 -0.27
C LYS A 193 -13.41 -23.40 -1.42
N LEU A 194 -13.72 -22.12 -1.52
CA LEU A 194 -13.18 -21.24 -2.56
C LEU A 194 -11.67 -21.03 -2.40
N LEU A 195 -11.17 -20.77 -1.18
CA LEU A 195 -9.73 -20.68 -0.92
C LEU A 195 -9.00 -22.00 -1.18
N ASN A 196 -9.62 -23.15 -0.86
CA ASN A 196 -9.08 -24.46 -1.20
C ASN A 196 -8.94 -24.63 -2.72
N ASN A 197 -10.00 -24.32 -3.48
CA ASN A 197 -9.98 -24.36 -4.94
C ASN A 197 -8.91 -23.42 -5.52
N PHE A 198 -8.77 -22.23 -4.94
CA PHE A 198 -7.72 -21.28 -5.30
C PHE A 198 -6.33 -21.85 -5.05
N SER A 199 -6.11 -22.54 -3.92
CA SER A 199 -4.81 -23.15 -3.61
C SER A 199 -4.42 -24.27 -4.56
N ILE A 200 -5.40 -24.98 -5.13
CA ILE A 200 -5.19 -26.00 -6.16
C ILE A 200 -4.86 -25.33 -7.50
N ALA A 201 -5.59 -24.27 -7.86
CA ALA A 201 -5.39 -23.53 -9.11
C ALA A 201 -4.05 -22.77 -9.17
N ILE A 202 -3.48 -22.41 -8.02
CA ILE A 202 -2.20 -21.69 -7.91
C ILE A 202 -1.11 -22.61 -7.32
N PRO A 203 -0.22 -23.19 -8.16
CA PRO A 203 0.78 -24.17 -7.76
C PRO A 203 1.76 -23.69 -6.68
N ASP A 204 2.19 -22.43 -6.75
CA ASP A 204 3.21 -21.83 -5.85
C ASP A 204 2.60 -20.84 -4.84
N LEU A 205 1.36 -21.09 -4.41
CA LEU A 205 0.72 -20.31 -3.35
C LEU A 205 1.43 -20.57 -2.02
N LYS A 206 1.89 -19.51 -1.34
CA LYS A 206 2.44 -19.57 0.02
C LYS A 206 1.30 -19.51 1.05
N PHE A 207 0.49 -18.46 0.97
CA PHE A 207 -0.74 -18.30 1.74
C PHE A 207 -1.76 -17.46 0.98
N ALA A 208 -3.03 -17.60 1.36
CA ALA A 208 -4.06 -16.64 1.01
C ALA A 208 -5.05 -16.48 2.17
N TYR A 209 -5.59 -15.29 2.32
CA TYR A 209 -6.57 -15.00 3.35
C TYR A 209 -7.54 -13.92 2.92
N ILE A 210 -8.67 -13.88 3.62
CA ILE A 210 -9.70 -12.87 3.50
C ILE A 210 -9.79 -12.21 4.86
N THR A 211 -9.65 -10.88 4.90
CA THR A 211 -9.86 -10.13 6.14
C THR A 211 -11.09 -9.24 6.05
N ILE A 212 -11.66 -8.97 7.22
CA ILE A 212 -12.71 -7.98 7.42
C ILE A 212 -12.12 -6.68 7.99
N GLU A 213 -13.00 -5.75 8.33
CA GLU A 213 -12.63 -4.45 8.91
C GLU A 213 -11.71 -4.59 10.12
N GLY A 214 -10.63 -3.80 10.16
CA GLY A 214 -9.58 -3.90 11.19
C GLY A 214 -8.50 -4.95 10.91
N GLY A 215 -8.60 -5.71 9.82
CA GLY A 215 -7.59 -6.69 9.43
C GLY A 215 -7.79 -8.08 10.04
N PHE A 216 -8.93 -8.36 10.69
CA PHE A 216 -9.22 -9.68 11.24
C PHE A 216 -9.44 -10.72 10.14
N ILE A 217 -8.79 -11.88 10.26
CA ILE A 217 -8.90 -12.95 9.28
C ILE A 217 -10.24 -13.69 9.42
N ALA A 218 -11.06 -13.63 8.36
CA ALA A 218 -12.30 -14.39 8.24
C ALA A 218 -12.06 -15.83 7.74
N SER A 219 -11.14 -15.99 6.80
CA SER A 219 -10.79 -17.30 6.24
C SER A 219 -9.36 -17.26 5.70
N LYS A 220 -8.62 -18.36 5.85
CA LYS A 220 -7.23 -18.47 5.43
C LYS A 220 -6.88 -19.86 4.91
N ILE A 221 -5.85 -19.91 4.09
CA ILE A 221 -5.16 -21.12 3.65
C ILE A 221 -3.64 -20.90 3.71
N LEU A 222 -2.92 -21.87 4.25
CA LEU A 222 -1.47 -21.86 4.41
C LEU A 222 -0.93 -23.13 3.74
N LYS A 223 -0.11 -22.98 2.70
CA LYS A 223 0.45 -24.12 1.95
C LYS A 223 1.85 -24.50 2.44
N LYS A 224 2.58 -23.58 3.07
CA LYS A 224 3.88 -23.84 3.70
C LYS A 224 3.72 -23.88 5.21
N THR A 225 4.19 -24.97 5.81
CA THR A 225 4.21 -25.27 7.25
C THR A 225 5.18 -24.40 8.08
N THR A 226 5.88 -23.45 7.47
CA THR A 226 6.97 -22.69 8.13
C THR A 226 6.58 -21.31 8.68
N GLN A 227 5.35 -20.84 8.47
CA GLN A 227 4.87 -19.58 9.07
C GLN A 227 3.94 -19.87 10.25
N ASN A 228 4.35 -19.46 11.46
CA ASN A 228 3.49 -19.45 12.64
C ASN A 228 2.23 -18.61 12.37
N ASN A 229 1.07 -19.04 12.87
CA ASN A 229 -0.19 -18.32 12.71
C ASN A 229 -0.11 -16.85 13.16
N ASP A 230 0.64 -16.56 14.23
CA ASP A 230 0.85 -15.20 14.76
C ASP A 230 1.52 -14.26 13.75
N SER A 231 2.32 -14.80 12.82
CA SER A 231 2.90 -14.00 11.73
C SER A 231 1.85 -13.60 10.70
N LEU A 232 0.82 -14.41 10.48
CA LEU A 232 -0.20 -14.15 9.46
C LEU A 232 -1.17 -13.07 9.91
N ASP A 233 -1.54 -13.04 11.19
CA ASP A 233 -2.44 -12.01 11.73
C ASP A 233 -1.79 -10.62 11.59
N ASN A 234 -0.50 -10.50 11.92
CA ASN A 234 0.28 -9.29 11.70
C ASN A 234 0.34 -8.89 10.21
N ILE A 235 0.66 -9.84 9.32
CA ILE A 235 0.67 -9.62 7.87
C ILE A 235 -0.71 -9.15 7.38
N SER A 236 -1.78 -9.72 7.92
CA SER A 236 -3.15 -9.44 7.51
C SER A 236 -3.61 -8.04 7.94
N ALA A 237 -3.27 -7.63 9.17
CA ALA A 237 -3.51 -6.27 9.67
C ALA A 237 -2.71 -5.22 8.87
N MET A 238 -1.42 -5.48 8.63
CA MET A 238 -0.58 -4.61 7.81
C MET A 238 -1.09 -4.50 6.37
N SER A 239 -1.49 -5.62 5.75
CA SER A 239 -2.02 -5.61 4.38
C SER A 239 -3.35 -4.86 4.29
N TYR A 240 -4.19 -4.95 5.32
CA TYR A 240 -5.42 -4.16 5.41
C TYR A 240 -5.13 -2.66 5.53
N SER A 241 -4.21 -2.28 6.42
CA SER A 241 -3.76 -0.90 6.61
C SER A 241 -3.13 -0.31 5.33
N LEU A 242 -2.29 -1.09 4.65
CA LEU A 242 -1.70 -0.72 3.36
C LEU A 242 -2.81 -0.44 2.34
N PHE A 243 -3.80 -1.34 2.24
CA PHE A 243 -4.90 -1.20 1.30
C PHE A 243 -5.76 0.02 1.59
N GLN A 244 -6.12 0.28 2.85
CA GLN A 244 -6.86 1.49 3.22
C GLN A 244 -6.09 2.78 2.89
N THR A 245 -4.80 2.80 3.19
CA THR A 245 -3.93 3.95 2.89
C THR A 245 -3.82 4.20 1.40
N ALA A 246 -3.65 3.12 0.61
CA ALA A 246 -3.67 3.18 -0.85
C ALA A 246 -5.02 3.65 -1.40
N ASN A 247 -6.12 3.23 -0.81
CA ASN A 247 -7.45 3.68 -1.19
C ASN A 247 -7.64 5.19 -0.95
N ARG A 248 -7.16 5.68 0.20
CA ARG A 248 -7.15 7.13 0.50
C ARG A 248 -6.26 7.89 -0.48
N CYS A 249 -5.08 7.38 -0.80
CA CYS A 249 -4.17 7.96 -1.79
C CYS A 249 -4.84 8.05 -3.18
N ALA A 250 -5.45 6.96 -3.64
CA ALA A 250 -6.19 6.90 -4.90
C ALA A 250 -7.37 7.89 -4.93
N TRP A 251 -8.06 8.06 -3.81
CA TRP A 251 -9.14 9.04 -3.67
C TRP A 251 -8.64 10.48 -3.78
N LEU A 252 -7.53 10.79 -3.11
CA LEU A 252 -6.92 12.13 -3.16
C LEU A 252 -6.45 12.48 -4.58
N LEU A 253 -5.77 11.55 -5.25
CA LEU A 253 -5.21 11.75 -6.60
C LEU A 253 -6.26 11.83 -7.71
N LYS A 254 -7.26 10.94 -7.69
CA LYS A 254 -8.15 10.73 -8.85
C LYS A 254 -9.62 10.58 -8.51
N LYS A 255 -10.01 10.80 -7.24
CA LYS A 255 -11.38 10.56 -6.75
C LYS A 255 -11.85 9.17 -7.19
N MET A 256 -11.01 8.17 -6.90
CA MET A 256 -11.25 6.76 -7.21
C MET A 256 -10.92 5.89 -6.00
N ASN A 257 -11.43 4.66 -5.99
CA ASN A 257 -10.99 3.64 -5.06
C ASN A 257 -9.92 2.75 -5.70
N ALA A 258 -9.02 2.22 -4.89
CA ALA A 258 -8.14 1.13 -5.28
C ALA A 258 -8.96 -0.16 -5.42
N ASP A 259 -8.78 -0.85 -6.54
CA ASP A 259 -9.39 -2.16 -6.81
C ASP A 259 -8.43 -3.29 -6.40
N SER A 260 -7.14 -3.12 -6.71
CA SER A 260 -6.09 -4.08 -6.39
C SER A 260 -4.75 -3.41 -6.12
N ILE A 261 -3.91 -4.12 -5.38
CA ILE A 261 -2.52 -3.76 -5.11
C ILE A 261 -1.65 -4.99 -5.39
N LEU A 262 -0.53 -4.79 -6.06
CA LEU A 262 0.51 -5.78 -6.25
C LEU A 262 1.80 -5.26 -5.62
N LEU A 263 2.33 -6.01 -4.67
CA LEU A 263 3.70 -5.85 -4.17
C LEU A 263 4.57 -6.85 -4.91
N ASP A 264 5.46 -6.34 -5.77
CA ASP A 264 6.40 -7.17 -6.49
C ASP A 264 7.68 -7.32 -5.67
N CYS A 265 8.07 -8.57 -5.37
CA CYS A 265 9.29 -8.89 -4.63
C CYS A 265 10.30 -9.64 -5.52
N ASP A 266 11.50 -9.96 -5.03
CA ASP A 266 12.46 -10.75 -5.81
C ASP A 266 11.95 -12.14 -6.21
N ASP A 267 11.47 -12.91 -5.23
CA ASP A 267 11.11 -14.33 -5.36
C ASP A 267 9.59 -14.57 -5.37
N LYS A 268 8.79 -13.54 -5.08
CA LYS A 268 7.35 -13.66 -4.83
C LYS A 268 6.56 -12.43 -5.26
N PHE A 269 5.26 -12.59 -5.36
CA PHE A 269 4.28 -11.52 -5.53
C PHE A 269 3.30 -11.59 -4.35
N GLN A 270 2.93 -10.44 -3.79
CA GLN A 270 1.76 -10.34 -2.93
C GLN A 270 0.69 -9.52 -3.64
N PHE A 271 -0.50 -10.10 -3.77
CA PHE A 271 -1.68 -9.43 -4.32
C PHE A 271 -2.65 -9.11 -3.19
N ILE A 272 -3.24 -7.92 -3.23
CA ILE A 272 -4.29 -7.49 -2.31
C ILE A 272 -5.44 -6.94 -3.15
N TYR A 273 -6.62 -7.52 -3.04
CA TYR A 273 -7.84 -7.09 -3.74
C TYR A 273 -8.84 -6.51 -2.77
N GLY A 274 -9.39 -5.35 -3.09
CA GLY A 274 -10.47 -4.74 -2.32
C GLY A 274 -11.80 -5.42 -2.57
N LEU A 275 -12.49 -5.81 -1.51
CA LEU A 275 -13.79 -6.48 -1.53
C LEU A 275 -14.87 -5.63 -0.84
N GLY A 276 -14.74 -4.30 -0.87
CA GLY A 276 -15.58 -3.39 -0.08
C GLY A 276 -14.94 -3.12 1.27
N LYS A 277 -15.59 -3.53 2.37
CA LYS A 277 -15.05 -3.41 3.74
C LYS A 277 -13.99 -4.47 4.10
N ALA A 278 -13.77 -5.42 3.20
CA ALA A 278 -12.87 -6.55 3.34
C ALA A 278 -11.75 -6.50 2.29
N ILE A 279 -10.67 -7.24 2.50
CA ILE A 279 -9.65 -7.49 1.47
C ILE A 279 -9.44 -9.00 1.29
N PHE A 280 -9.07 -9.38 0.07
CA PHE A 280 -8.52 -10.70 -0.23
C PHE A 280 -7.05 -10.55 -0.59
N SER A 281 -6.18 -11.25 0.12
CA SER A 281 -4.73 -11.17 -0.03
C SER A 281 -4.14 -12.55 -0.31
N ALA A 282 -3.18 -12.62 -1.22
CA ALA A 282 -2.50 -13.86 -1.57
C ALA A 282 -1.02 -13.61 -1.85
N GLU A 283 -0.15 -14.43 -1.28
CA GLU A 283 1.28 -14.43 -1.57
C GLU A 283 1.65 -15.66 -2.41
N ILE A 284 2.25 -15.43 -3.58
CA ILE A 284 2.51 -16.44 -4.60
C ILE A 284 3.99 -16.35 -5.00
N GLY A 285 4.71 -17.47 -5.04
CA GLY A 285 6.09 -17.50 -5.53
C GLY A 285 6.19 -17.35 -7.04
N LYS A 286 7.32 -16.84 -7.52
CA LYS A 286 7.58 -16.60 -8.96
C LYS A 286 8.04 -17.83 -9.73
N SER A 287 8.32 -18.94 -9.04
CA SER A 287 9.09 -20.05 -9.61
C SER A 287 8.33 -20.85 -10.66
N ARG A 288 6.98 -20.91 -10.58
CA ARG A 288 6.16 -21.84 -11.39
C ARG A 288 5.16 -21.17 -12.32
N GLN A 289 4.90 -19.87 -12.22
CA GLN A 289 3.88 -19.19 -13.04
C GLN A 289 4.28 -17.77 -13.43
N LYS A 290 3.97 -17.41 -14.69
CA LYS A 290 4.12 -16.05 -15.20
C LYS A 290 3.05 -15.14 -14.58
N LEU A 291 3.43 -13.91 -14.23
CA LEU A 291 2.55 -12.89 -13.64
C LEU A 291 1.23 -12.71 -14.42
N GLY A 292 1.28 -12.74 -15.76
CA GLY A 292 0.09 -12.58 -16.60
C GLY A 292 -0.99 -13.65 -16.35
N LEU A 293 -0.60 -14.90 -16.14
CA LEU A 293 -1.55 -15.99 -15.86
C LEU A 293 -2.19 -15.81 -14.47
N ILE A 294 -1.39 -15.45 -13.48
CA ILE A 294 -1.87 -15.18 -12.12
C ILE A 294 -2.90 -14.04 -12.14
N ARG A 295 -2.64 -12.98 -12.93
CA ARG A 295 -3.56 -11.83 -13.11
C ARG A 295 -4.82 -12.16 -13.91
N LEU A 296 -4.84 -13.26 -14.66
CA LEU A 296 -6.06 -13.76 -15.32
C LEU A 296 -6.97 -14.50 -14.32
N ILE A 297 -6.37 -15.28 -13.43
CA ILE A 297 -7.08 -16.18 -12.51
C ILE A 297 -7.62 -15.43 -11.29
N LEU A 298 -6.80 -14.60 -10.65
CA LEU A 298 -7.14 -13.90 -9.40
C LEU A 298 -8.46 -13.10 -9.45
N PRO A 299 -8.76 -12.32 -10.51
CA PRO A 299 -10.00 -11.55 -10.58
C PRO A 299 -11.26 -12.41 -10.51
N GLN A 300 -11.23 -13.63 -11.05
CA GLN A 300 -12.37 -14.55 -11.02
C GLN A 300 -12.68 -15.00 -9.59
N PHE A 301 -11.65 -15.36 -8.82
CA PHE A 301 -11.79 -15.72 -7.42
C PHE A 301 -12.19 -14.50 -6.56
N SER A 302 -11.55 -13.35 -6.78
CA SER A 302 -11.88 -12.09 -6.10
C SER A 302 -13.35 -11.70 -6.29
N THR A 303 -13.89 -11.85 -7.49
CA THR A 303 -15.30 -11.55 -7.78
C THR A 303 -16.26 -12.47 -7.03
N LYS A 304 -15.96 -13.78 -6.98
CA LYS A 304 -16.75 -14.75 -6.22
C LYS A 304 -16.69 -14.49 -4.71
N ILE A 305 -15.50 -14.18 -4.17
CA ILE A 305 -15.35 -13.82 -2.75
C ILE A 305 -16.13 -12.53 -2.44
N ARG A 306 -16.05 -11.51 -3.31
CA ARG A 306 -16.79 -10.25 -3.15
C ARG A 306 -18.28 -10.50 -3.01
N TYR A 307 -18.83 -11.40 -3.82
CA TYR A 307 -20.24 -11.77 -3.75
C TYR A 307 -20.61 -12.36 -2.39
N LEU A 308 -19.82 -13.30 -1.88
CA LEU A 308 -20.05 -13.91 -0.56
C LEU A 308 -19.91 -12.92 0.59
N VAL A 309 -18.91 -12.04 0.54
CA VAL A 309 -18.74 -10.97 1.53
C VAL A 309 -19.91 -9.99 1.50
N LYS A 310 -20.42 -9.67 0.30
CA LYS A 310 -21.60 -8.81 0.16
C LYS A 310 -22.84 -9.46 0.78
N GLN A 311 -23.08 -10.74 0.52
CA GLN A 311 -24.17 -11.49 1.16
C GLN A 311 -24.06 -11.51 2.69
N ALA A 312 -22.85 -11.70 3.22
CA ALA A 312 -22.61 -11.64 4.67
C ALA A 312 -22.90 -10.26 5.26
N SER A 313 -22.66 -9.19 4.50
CA SER A 313 -23.01 -7.83 4.91
C SER A 313 -24.51 -7.56 4.90
N GLU A 314 -25.28 -8.22 4.01
CA GLU A 314 -26.73 -8.07 3.90
C GLU A 314 -27.49 -8.88 4.96
N LEU A 315 -26.91 -9.99 5.45
CA LEU A 315 -27.43 -10.77 6.58
C LEU A 315 -27.31 -10.04 7.92
N GLN A 316 -26.64 -8.90 7.96
CA GLN A 316 -26.56 -8.07 9.15
C GLN A 316 -27.93 -7.47 9.45
N ASN A 317 -28.67 -8.09 10.39
CA ASN A 317 -29.75 -7.39 11.07
C ASN A 317 -29.15 -6.13 11.70
N GLN A 318 -29.64 -4.96 11.31
CA GLN A 318 -29.28 -3.67 11.89
C GLN A 318 -29.83 -3.57 13.33
N SER A 319 -29.51 -4.49 14.23
CA SER A 319 -29.70 -4.23 15.66
C SER A 319 -28.56 -3.31 16.06
N THR A 320 -28.86 -2.02 16.11
CA THR A 320 -28.00 -1.04 16.76
C THR A 320 -27.69 -1.53 18.16
N PHE A 321 -26.41 -1.75 18.44
CA PHE A 321 -25.93 -2.16 19.76
C PHE A 321 -26.26 -1.04 20.76
N ASP A 322 -27.32 -1.21 21.55
CA ASP A 322 -27.68 -0.27 22.60
C ASP A 322 -27.03 -0.74 23.92
N ILE A 323 -26.06 0.04 24.38
CA ILE A 323 -25.30 -0.21 25.61
C ILE A 323 -26.24 -0.30 26.82
N LYS A 324 -27.39 0.39 26.78
CA LYS A 324 -28.39 0.34 27.87
C LYS A 324 -29.03 -1.04 28.02
N THR A 325 -29.27 -1.75 26.92
CA THR A 325 -29.83 -3.12 26.96
C THR A 325 -28.86 -4.11 27.59
N LEU A 326 -27.56 -4.01 27.30
CA LEU A 326 -26.56 -4.93 27.84
C LEU A 326 -26.28 -4.69 29.32
N LEU A 327 -26.25 -3.42 29.75
CA LEU A 327 -26.17 -3.07 31.17
C LEU A 327 -27.45 -3.47 31.92
N GLY A 328 -28.62 -3.33 31.29
CA GLY A 328 -29.89 -3.84 31.84
C GLY A 328 -29.87 -5.36 32.05
N GLU A 329 -29.34 -6.13 31.11
CA GLU A 329 -29.21 -7.59 31.22
C GLU A 329 -28.15 -8.05 32.25
N LEU A 330 -27.09 -7.26 32.46
CA LEU A 330 -26.07 -7.53 33.48
C LEU A 330 -26.54 -7.19 34.90
N VAL A 331 -27.47 -6.25 35.06
CA VAL A 331 -28.03 -5.83 36.36
C VAL A 331 -29.18 -6.75 36.82
N ILE A 332 -29.75 -7.57 35.92
CA ILE A 332 -30.85 -8.52 36.23
C ILE A 332 -30.32 -9.93 36.55
N LYS A 333 -29.09 -10.07 37.04
CA LYS A 333 -28.60 -11.34 37.63
C LYS A 333 -28.23 -11.21 39.09
#